data_AF-A0A3L8D7A7-F1
#
_entry.id   AF-A0A3L8D7A7-F1
#
_cell.length_a   1.000
_cell.length_b   1.000
_cell.length_c   1.000
_cell.angle_alpha   90.00
_cell.angle_beta   90.00
_cell.angle_gamma   90.00
#
_symmetry.space_group_name_H-M   'P 1'
#
loop_
_entity.id
_entity.type
_entity.pdbx_description
1 polymer ?
#
loop_
_entity_poly.entity_id
_entity_poly.type
_entity_poly.pdbx_seq_one_letter_code
_entity_poly.pdbx_strand_id
1 'polypeptide(L)'
;MRTSFNRIRQQIRTVTKPDILPMKTINSVEEFNQCDDQLYTDVVDFLTHIGGFDIRTALNLCMKEIMTDELSLSYSWWGNQLDRTLSFHSTKLVNAIQDAMANNEYFDPPTQAEFKAGMQEALRVAKQRYRNSQRRANLPAGDQRRRRG
;
A
#
# COMPACT_ATOMS: atom_id res chain seq x y z
N MET A 1 4.03 -30.47 -22.79
CA MET A 1 2.88 -31.01 -22.02
C MET A 1 2.50 -29.96 -20.99
N ARG A 2 1.50 -29.12 -21.30
CA ARG A 2 0.95 -28.09 -20.38
C ARG A 2 -0.57 -28.26 -20.38
N THR A 3 -1.02 -29.24 -19.61
CA THR A 3 -2.41 -29.47 -19.21
C THR A 3 -2.50 -28.87 -17.79
N SER A 4 -3.46 -28.04 -17.39
CA SER A 4 -4.86 -28.02 -17.74
C SER A 4 -5.42 -26.61 -17.53
N PHE A 5 -6.25 -26.15 -18.46
CA PHE A 5 -7.21 -25.08 -18.22
C PHE A 5 -8.25 -25.59 -17.22
N ASN A 6 -8.13 -25.24 -15.94
CA ASN A 6 -9.24 -25.36 -14.99
C ASN A 6 -9.76 -23.97 -14.64
N ARG A 7 -10.80 -23.64 -15.40
CA ARG A 7 -11.69 -22.50 -15.26
C ARG A 7 -12.46 -22.63 -13.94
N ILE A 8 -12.05 -21.91 -12.90
CA ILE A 8 -12.99 -21.47 -11.87
C ILE A 8 -13.25 -20.00 -12.16
N ARG A 9 -14.36 -19.75 -12.85
CA ARG A 9 -15.02 -18.45 -12.85
C ARG A 9 -15.45 -18.19 -11.41
N GLN A 10 -14.57 -17.62 -10.59
CA GLN A 10 -15.06 -16.83 -9.46
C GLN A 10 -15.95 -15.76 -10.08
N GLN A 11 -17.17 -15.64 -9.57
CA GLN A 11 -18.09 -14.58 -9.94
C GLN A 11 -17.30 -13.28 -10.01
N ILE A 12 -17.53 -12.46 -11.04
CA ILE A 12 -17.04 -11.09 -11.06
C ILE A 12 -17.82 -10.37 -9.94
N ARG A 13 -17.40 -10.57 -8.68
CA ARG A 13 -17.62 -9.60 -7.62
C ARG A 13 -16.89 -8.38 -8.14
N THR A 14 -17.64 -7.34 -8.48
CA THR A 14 -17.04 -6.04 -8.73
C THR A 14 -16.30 -5.66 -7.46
N VAL A 15 -14.98 -5.80 -7.49
CA VAL A 15 -14.12 -5.47 -6.35
C VAL A 15 -14.21 -3.95 -6.17
N THR A 16 -14.96 -3.54 -5.16
CA THR A 16 -15.15 -2.12 -4.81
C THR A 16 -14.09 -1.71 -3.81
N LYS A 17 -13.54 -0.50 -4.00
CA LYS A 17 -12.62 0.09 -3.03
C LYS A 17 -13.33 0.26 -1.67
N PRO A 18 -12.82 -0.32 -0.57
CA PRO A 18 -13.38 -0.10 0.76
C PRO A 18 -13.30 1.37 1.17
N ASP A 19 -14.37 1.91 1.76
CA ASP A 19 -14.49 3.32 2.13
C ASP A 19 -13.45 3.79 3.15
N ILE A 20 -12.86 2.86 3.91
CA ILE A 20 -11.77 3.14 4.85
C ILE A 20 -10.46 3.56 4.16
N LEU A 21 -10.35 3.37 2.83
CA LEU A 21 -9.16 3.64 2.04
C LEU A 21 -9.29 4.92 1.19
N PRO A 22 -8.24 5.75 1.06
CA PRO A 22 -6.99 5.69 1.82
C PRO A 22 -7.19 6.24 3.24
N MET A 23 -6.58 5.59 4.21
CA MET A 23 -6.54 6.06 5.60
C MET A 23 -5.77 7.37 5.71
N LYS A 24 -6.31 8.28 6.53
CA LYS A 24 -5.77 9.64 6.68
C LYS A 24 -5.19 9.90 8.07
N THR A 25 -5.57 9.10 9.06
CA THR A 25 -5.17 9.30 10.45
C THR A 25 -4.63 8.01 11.06
N ILE A 26 -3.84 8.14 12.13
CA ILE A 26 -3.38 6.98 12.92
C ILE A 26 -4.59 6.21 13.48
N ASN A 27 -5.62 6.91 13.97
CA ASN A 27 -6.82 6.27 14.50
C ASN A 27 -7.50 5.36 13.46
N SER A 28 -7.59 5.78 12.19
CA SER A 28 -8.18 4.91 11.14
C SER A 28 -7.37 3.62 10.91
N VAL A 29 -6.05 3.64 11.14
CA VAL A 29 -5.21 2.44 11.10
C VAL A 29 -5.46 1.56 12.32
N GLU A 30 -5.62 2.15 13.51
CA GLU A 30 -5.93 1.40 14.74
C GLU A 30 -7.33 0.79 14.71
N GLU A 31 -8.31 1.50 14.17
CA GLU A 31 -9.65 0.95 13.92
C GLU A 31 -9.57 -0.24 12.97
N PHE A 32 -8.77 -0.15 11.89
CA PHE A 32 -8.54 -1.28 11.00
C PHE A 32 -7.78 -2.44 11.66
N ASN A 33 -6.84 -2.17 12.58
CA ASN A 33 -6.18 -3.23 13.36
C ASN A 33 -7.20 -4.05 14.17
N GLN A 34 -8.37 -3.49 14.47
CA GLN A 34 -9.46 -4.12 15.22
C GLN A 34 -10.66 -4.50 14.34
N CYS A 35 -10.54 -4.41 13.01
CA CYS A 35 -11.65 -4.74 12.12
C CYS A 35 -12.04 -6.22 12.16
N ASP A 36 -13.27 -6.49 11.71
CA ASP A 36 -13.78 -7.83 11.48
C ASP A 36 -13.18 -8.48 10.21
N ASP A 37 -13.43 -9.77 10.08
CA ASP A 37 -12.90 -10.58 8.98
C ASP A 37 -13.46 -10.15 7.62
N GLN A 38 -14.68 -9.61 7.58
CA GLN A 38 -15.32 -9.17 6.34
C GLN A 38 -14.59 -7.95 5.78
N LEU A 39 -14.39 -6.91 6.60
CA LEU A 39 -13.67 -5.70 6.18
C LEU A 39 -12.20 -6.02 5.84
N TYR A 40 -11.56 -6.91 6.60
CA TYR A 40 -10.21 -7.38 6.27
C TYR A 40 -10.17 -8.04 4.89
N THR A 41 -11.11 -8.96 4.62
CA THR A 41 -11.21 -9.67 3.33
C THR A 41 -11.46 -8.68 2.18
N ASP A 42 -12.36 -7.71 2.36
CA ASP A 42 -12.66 -6.71 1.34
C ASP A 42 -11.43 -5.86 0.97
N VAL A 43 -10.59 -5.54 1.96
CA VAL A 43 -9.30 -4.87 1.72
C VAL A 43 -8.31 -5.77 0.98
N VAL A 44 -8.16 -7.03 1.38
CA VAL A 44 -7.25 -7.97 0.70
C VAL A 44 -7.68 -8.19 -0.75
N ASP A 45 -8.97 -8.40 -1.01
CA ASP A 45 -9.52 -8.58 -2.36
C ASP A 45 -9.27 -7.32 -3.22
N PHE A 46 -9.50 -6.13 -2.65
CA PHE A 46 -9.20 -4.87 -3.32
C PHE A 46 -7.72 -4.69 -3.67
N LEU A 47 -6.82 -4.97 -2.72
CA LEU A 47 -5.38 -4.87 -2.95
C LEU A 47 -4.88 -5.89 -3.97
N THR A 48 -5.44 -7.10 -3.97
CA THR A 48 -5.15 -8.13 -4.97
C THR A 48 -5.59 -7.66 -6.35
N HIS A 49 -6.77 -7.03 -6.45
CA HIS A 49 -7.33 -6.53 -7.70
C HIS A 49 -6.54 -5.37 -8.31
N ILE A 50 -5.99 -4.46 -7.49
CA ILE A 50 -5.13 -3.37 -7.99
C ILE A 50 -3.88 -3.92 -8.71
N GLY A 51 -3.37 -5.06 -8.24
CA GLY A 51 -2.36 -5.86 -8.95
C GLY A 51 -0.99 -5.20 -9.05
N GLY A 52 -0.37 -5.34 -10.22
CA GLY A 52 1.02 -4.98 -10.50
C GLY A 52 1.78 -6.18 -11.07
N PHE A 53 2.60 -5.94 -12.10
CA PHE A 53 3.30 -7.00 -12.82
C PHE A 53 4.60 -7.48 -12.15
N ASP A 54 5.06 -6.76 -11.14
CA ASP A 54 6.26 -7.07 -10.36
C ASP A 54 6.07 -6.64 -8.91
N ILE A 55 6.83 -7.26 -8.00
CA ILE A 55 6.72 -7.05 -6.56
C ILE A 55 6.81 -5.56 -6.20
N ARG A 56 7.78 -4.85 -6.76
CA ARG A 56 8.03 -3.43 -6.43
C ARG A 56 6.85 -2.57 -6.89
N THR A 57 6.35 -2.78 -8.09
CA THR A 57 5.20 -2.04 -8.62
C THR A 57 3.94 -2.31 -7.80
N ALA A 58 3.64 -3.57 -7.48
CA ALA A 58 2.48 -3.95 -6.68
C ALA A 58 2.51 -3.32 -5.28
N LEU A 59 3.62 -3.41 -4.56
CA LEU A 59 3.75 -2.81 -3.22
C LEU A 59 3.60 -1.27 -3.25
N ASN A 60 4.12 -0.61 -4.29
CA ASN A 60 3.95 0.85 -4.45
C ASN A 60 2.50 1.25 -4.74
N LEU A 61 1.76 0.43 -5.48
CA LEU A 61 0.33 0.63 -5.72
C LEU A 61 -0.46 0.41 -4.42
N CYS A 62 -0.24 -0.69 -3.72
CA CYS A 62 -0.86 -0.94 -2.41
C CYS A 62 -0.62 0.23 -1.45
N MET A 63 0.63 0.70 -1.30
CA MET A 63 0.95 1.83 -0.44
C MET A 63 0.22 3.13 -0.79
N LYS A 64 -0.03 3.40 -2.09
CA LYS A 64 -0.79 4.58 -2.53
C LYS A 64 -2.27 4.48 -2.18
N GLU A 65 -2.80 3.27 -2.17
CA GLU A 65 -4.23 3.03 -2.02
C GLU A 65 -4.64 2.90 -0.56
N ILE A 66 -3.76 2.35 0.29
CA ILE A 66 -4.09 2.10 1.71
C ILE A 66 -4.04 3.36 2.59
N MET A 67 -3.14 4.31 2.30
CA MET A 67 -2.94 5.49 3.16
C MET A 67 -2.47 6.71 2.40
N THR A 68 -2.67 7.89 2.97
CA THR A 68 -2.12 9.13 2.41
C THR A 68 -0.60 9.20 2.57
N ASP A 69 0.06 9.90 1.64
CA ASP A 69 1.49 10.16 1.73
C ASP A 69 1.85 10.95 3.01
N GLU A 70 0.93 11.77 3.53
CA GLU A 70 1.09 12.47 4.80
C GLU A 70 1.10 11.51 5.99
N LEU A 71 0.11 10.62 6.09
CA LEU A 71 0.03 9.62 7.16
C LEU A 71 1.27 8.71 7.17
N SER A 72 1.85 8.44 5.99
CA SER A 72 3.08 7.65 5.89
C SER A 72 4.26 8.20 6.70
N LEU A 73 4.28 9.52 7.01
CA LEU A 73 5.31 10.13 7.84
C LEU A 73 5.26 9.66 9.30
N SER A 74 4.08 9.29 9.81
CA SER A 74 3.87 8.83 11.18
C SER A 74 4.44 7.44 11.45
N TYR A 75 4.82 6.72 10.40
CA TYR A 75 5.28 5.33 10.51
C TYR A 75 6.73 5.16 10.10
N SER A 76 7.44 4.25 10.75
CA SER A 76 8.67 3.64 10.24
C SER A 76 8.52 2.13 10.27
N TRP A 77 9.39 1.38 9.61
CA TRP A 77 9.20 -0.07 9.50
C TRP A 77 9.10 -0.75 10.87
N TRP A 78 10.01 -0.44 11.79
CA TRP A 78 10.03 -0.99 13.15
C TRP A 78 9.52 -0.02 14.23
N GLY A 79 9.12 1.19 13.85
CA GLY A 79 8.90 2.27 14.81
C GLY A 79 10.23 2.87 15.29
N ASN A 80 10.17 4.11 15.77
CA ASN A 80 11.30 4.77 16.40
C ASN A 80 10.78 5.78 17.42
N GLN A 81 11.13 5.59 18.69
CA GLN A 81 10.75 6.50 19.78
C GLN A 81 11.38 7.89 19.62
N LEU A 82 12.62 7.97 19.13
CA LEU A 82 13.32 9.25 18.95
C LEU A 82 12.62 10.12 17.91
N ASP A 83 12.24 9.52 16.78
CA ASP A 83 11.51 10.18 15.69
C ASP A 83 9.99 10.22 15.91
N ARG A 84 9.51 9.68 17.04
CA ARG A 84 8.08 9.52 17.38
C ARG A 84 7.27 8.84 16.27
N THR A 85 7.85 7.84 15.62
CA THR A 85 7.18 7.06 14.57
C THR A 85 6.69 5.73 15.11
N LEU A 86 5.50 5.33 14.67
CA LEU A 86 4.90 4.03 14.98
C LEU A 86 5.47 2.93 14.08
N SER A 87 5.37 1.68 14.55
CA SER A 87 5.78 0.50 13.79
C SER A 87 4.75 0.19 12.72
N PHE A 88 5.17 0.21 11.45
CA PHE A 88 4.30 -0.19 10.35
C PHE A 88 4.19 -1.70 10.22
N HIS A 89 5.30 -2.42 10.43
CA HIS A 89 5.38 -3.87 10.31
C HIS A 89 4.31 -4.60 11.14
N SER A 90 3.95 -4.05 12.30
CA SER A 90 3.00 -4.67 13.24
C SER A 90 1.53 -4.37 12.93
N THR A 91 1.22 -3.64 11.85
CA THR A 91 -0.17 -3.28 11.52
C THR A 91 -0.86 -4.40 10.72
N LYS A 92 -2.18 -4.53 10.87
CA LYS A 92 -2.99 -5.42 10.00
C LYS A 92 -2.93 -5.01 8.53
N LEU A 93 -2.61 -3.74 8.22
CA LEU A 93 -2.36 -3.29 6.84
C LEU A 93 -1.21 -4.06 6.19
N VAL A 94 -0.11 -4.30 6.91
CA VAL A 94 1.02 -5.06 6.36
C VAL A 94 0.62 -6.51 6.08
N ASN A 95 -0.16 -7.12 6.96
CA ASN A 95 -0.71 -8.46 6.74
C ASN A 95 -1.62 -8.50 5.50
N ALA A 96 -2.53 -7.52 5.37
CA ALA A 96 -3.44 -7.45 4.23
C ALA A 96 -2.70 -7.30 2.89
N ILE A 97 -1.62 -6.50 2.86
CA ILE A 97 -0.77 -6.39 1.67
C ILE A 97 -0.04 -7.70 1.42
N GLN A 98 0.50 -8.36 2.45
CA GLN A 98 1.20 -9.63 2.31
C GLN A 98 0.27 -10.72 1.73
N ASP A 99 -0.96 -10.81 2.23
CA ASP A 99 -1.97 -11.74 1.73
C ASP A 99 -2.35 -11.41 0.27
N ALA A 100 -2.52 -10.13 -0.06
CA ALA A 100 -2.80 -9.71 -1.42
C ALA A 100 -1.66 -10.04 -2.41
N MET A 101 -0.41 -9.89 -1.96
CA MET A 101 0.78 -10.23 -2.76
C MET A 101 0.91 -11.73 -2.97
N ALA A 102 0.52 -12.55 -1.98
CA ALA A 102 0.52 -14.00 -2.12
C ALA A 102 -0.57 -14.51 -3.09
N ASN A 103 -1.64 -13.73 -3.28
CA ASN A 103 -2.73 -14.03 -4.21
C ASN A 103 -2.58 -13.38 -5.59
N ASN A 104 -1.46 -12.71 -5.87
CA ASN A 104 -1.23 -12.06 -7.16
C ASN A 104 -0.86 -13.07 -8.26
N GLU A 105 -1.54 -13.02 -9.40
CA GLU A 105 -1.35 -13.99 -10.49
C GLU A 105 -0.13 -13.71 -11.39
N TYR A 106 0.52 -12.55 -11.26
CA TYR A 106 1.57 -12.11 -12.18
C TYR A 106 2.99 -12.49 -11.73
N PHE A 107 3.18 -12.88 -10.47
CA PHE A 107 4.48 -13.26 -9.92
C PHE A 107 4.35 -14.29 -8.80
N ASP A 108 5.42 -15.02 -8.53
CA ASP A 108 5.48 -15.92 -7.38
C ASP A 108 5.45 -15.13 -6.06
N PRO A 109 4.80 -15.65 -5.00
CA PRO A 109 4.74 -14.98 -3.70
C PRO A 109 6.15 -14.56 -3.22
N PRO A 110 6.34 -13.28 -2.83
CA PRO A 110 7.65 -12.79 -2.43
C PRO A 110 8.13 -13.48 -1.16
N THR A 111 9.44 -13.71 -1.07
CA THR A 111 10.05 -14.11 0.20
C THR A 111 9.87 -13.01 1.26
N GLN A 112 9.97 -13.37 2.54
CA GLN A 112 9.90 -12.39 3.63
C GLN A 112 10.95 -11.28 3.50
N ALA A 113 12.13 -11.59 2.97
CA ALA A 113 13.19 -10.62 2.74
C ALA A 113 12.84 -9.63 1.61
N GLU A 114 12.34 -10.13 0.48
CA GLU A 114 11.89 -9.31 -0.66
C GLU A 114 10.70 -8.43 -0.29
N PHE A 115 9.72 -9.01 0.40
CA PHE A 115 8.55 -8.28 0.88
C PHE A 115 8.94 -7.15 1.82
N LYS A 116 9.75 -7.45 2.85
CA LYS A 116 10.27 -6.44 3.78
C LYS A 116 11.02 -5.33 3.06
N ALA A 117 11.99 -5.67 2.20
CA ALA A 117 12.79 -4.68 1.49
C ALA A 117 11.90 -3.81 0.58
N GLY A 118 10.96 -4.42 -0.14
CA GLY A 118 10.01 -3.73 -0.99
C GLY A 118 9.07 -2.80 -0.22
N MET A 119 8.59 -3.22 0.95
CA MET A 119 7.72 -2.41 1.82
C MET A 119 8.47 -1.23 2.44
N GLN A 120 9.70 -1.44 2.91
CA GLN A 120 10.56 -0.36 3.39
C GLN A 120 10.79 0.70 2.32
N GLU A 121 11.04 0.27 1.09
CA GLU A 121 11.22 1.16 -0.06
C GLU A 121 9.92 1.88 -0.43
N ALA A 122 8.79 1.17 -0.50
CA ALA A 122 7.49 1.77 -0.81
C ALA A 122 7.08 2.83 0.24
N LEU A 123 7.34 2.58 1.53
CA LEU A 123 7.16 3.55 2.61
C LEU A 123 8.09 4.77 2.44
N ARG A 124 9.37 4.55 2.11
CA ARG A 124 10.32 5.64 1.83
C ARG A 124 9.86 6.51 0.67
N VAL A 125 9.36 5.89 -0.41
CA VAL A 125 8.84 6.60 -1.59
C VAL A 125 7.60 7.42 -1.22
N ALA A 126 6.65 6.89 -0.45
CA ALA A 126 5.48 7.63 0.02
C ALA A 126 5.86 8.91 0.79
N LYS A 127 6.77 8.79 1.75
CA LYS A 127 7.33 9.94 2.48
C LYS A 127 7.99 10.96 1.56
N GLN A 128 8.75 10.48 0.57
CA GLN A 128 9.43 11.37 -0.38
C GLN A 128 8.44 12.10 -1.28
N ARG A 129 7.34 11.45 -1.69
CA ARG A 129 6.27 12.09 -2.46
C ARG A 129 5.64 13.24 -1.67
N TYR A 130 5.32 13.02 -0.39
CA TYR A 130 4.81 14.10 0.47
C TYR A 130 5.80 15.26 0.60
N ARG A 131 7.08 15.00 0.91
CA ARG A 131 8.09 16.05 1.01
C ARG A 131 8.24 16.83 -0.30
N ASN A 132 8.16 16.14 -1.43
CA ASN A 132 8.23 16.76 -2.75
C ASN A 132 6.98 17.59 -3.07
N SER A 133 5.78 17.15 -2.65
CA SER A 133 4.54 17.92 -2.85
C SER A 133 4.56 19.21 -2.02
N GLN A 134 5.01 19.15 -0.76
CA GLN A 134 5.17 20.32 0.11
C GLN A 134 6.19 21.31 -0.48
N ARG A 135 7.34 20.82 -0.95
CA ARG A 135 8.33 21.66 -1.64
C ARG A 135 7.74 22.35 -2.87
N ARG A 136 6.94 21.64 -3.67
CA ARG A 136 6.29 22.19 -4.87
C ARG A 136 5.23 23.24 -4.51
N ALA A 137 4.44 23.00 -3.46
CA ALA A 137 3.43 23.94 -2.99
C ALA A 137 4.05 25.26 -2.50
N ASN A 138 5.24 25.19 -1.89
CA ASN A 138 5.96 26.36 -1.37
C ASN A 138 6.79 27.12 -2.43
N LEU A 139 6.76 26.71 -3.71
CA LEU A 139 7.44 27.46 -4.78
C LEU A 139 6.58 28.66 -5.21
N PRO A 140 7.19 29.85 -5.43
CA PRO A 140 6.47 31.00 -6.00
C PRO A 140 5.87 30.64 -7.37
N ALA A 141 4.68 31.17 -7.65
CA ALA A 141 3.82 30.76 -8.78
C ALA A 141 4.50 30.82 -10.17
N GLY A 142 5.54 31.65 -10.35
CA GLY A 142 6.32 31.77 -11.58
C GLY A 142 7.19 30.55 -11.92
N ASP A 143 7.68 29.82 -10.91
CA ASP A 143 8.58 28.67 -11.11
C ASP A 143 7.84 27.34 -11.29
N GLN A 144 6.58 27.27 -10.89
CA GLN A 144 5.76 26.07 -11.04
C GLN A 144 5.48 25.74 -12.53
N ARG A 145 5.46 26.76 -13.40
CA ARG A 145 5.19 26.61 -14.85
C ARG A 145 6.40 26.14 -15.66
N ARG A 146 7.64 26.41 -15.21
CA ARG A 146 8.87 26.12 -15.99
C ARG A 146 9.33 24.67 -15.98
N ARG A 147 8.77 23.80 -15.12
CA ARG A 147 9.16 22.38 -15.00
C ARG A 147 8.13 21.39 -15.55
N ARG A 148 7.07 21.88 -16.21
CA ARG A 148 6.06 21.05 -16.90
C ARG A 148 6.24 21.03 -18.43
N GLY A 149 7.30 21.66 -18.94
CA GLY A 149 7.71 21.59 -20.35
C GLY A 149 8.79 20.54 -20.56
#